data_AF-A0AAV4MYG8-F1
#
_entry.id   AF-A0AAV4MYG8-F1
#
_cell.length_a   1.000
_cell.length_b   1.000
_cell.length_c   1.000
_cell.angle_alpha   90.00
_cell.angle_beta   90.00
_cell.angle_gamma   90.00
#
_symmetry.space_group_name_H-M   'P 1'
#
loop_
_entity.id
_entity.type
_entity.pdbx_description
1 polymer ?
#
loop_
_entity_poly.entity_id
_entity_poly.type
_entity_poly.pdbx_seq_one_letter_code
_entity_poly.pdbx_strand_id
1 'polypeptide(L)'
;MHKLKYSQKEKVKQFITFTQTGEKTAIYCLSQHDWKLDVASDNYFQNPDIYYREQKPSIDRKKLENLYIRYRDPHEPDKISVDGVMKFLDDLNLAPDSRLVLLTAWKFKAATQCEFSREEFIMGMTELG
;
A
#
# COMPACT_ATOMS: atom_id res chain seq x y z
N MET A 1 12.02 -18.70 -19.43
CA MET A 1 12.57 -17.34 -19.22
C MET A 1 13.96 -17.28 -19.84
N HIS A 2 14.17 -16.44 -20.86
CA HIS A 2 15.51 -16.22 -21.41
C HIS A 2 16.38 -15.49 -20.37
N LYS A 3 17.61 -15.96 -20.20
CA LYS A 3 18.56 -15.42 -19.22
C LYS A 3 18.96 -14.00 -19.66
N LEU A 4 18.82 -13.02 -18.76
CA LEU A 4 19.20 -11.62 -19.04
C LEU A 4 20.71 -11.49 -19.32
N LYS A 5 21.05 -10.65 -20.30
CA LYS A 5 22.44 -10.24 -20.58
C LYS A 5 23.00 -9.45 -19.39
N TYR A 6 24.32 -9.41 -19.24
CA TYR A 6 24.97 -8.67 -18.14
C TYR A 6 24.57 -7.18 -18.12
N SER A 7 24.57 -6.51 -19.29
CA SER A 7 24.15 -5.13 -19.43
C SER A 7 22.68 -4.90 -19.06
N GLN A 8 21.81 -5.88 -19.28
CA GLN A 8 20.40 -5.83 -18.90
C GLN A 8 20.23 -5.92 -17.39
N LYS A 9 21.02 -6.78 -16.71
CA LYS A 9 20.98 -6.90 -15.24
C LYS A 9 21.37 -5.60 -14.53
N GLU A 10 22.38 -4.89 -15.03
CA GLU A 10 22.77 -3.60 -14.46
C GLU A 10 21.66 -2.55 -14.61
N LYS A 11 20.97 -2.53 -15.75
CA LYS A 11 19.80 -1.66 -15.95
C LYS A 11 18.63 -2.01 -15.03
N VAL A 12 18.36 -3.29 -14.79
CA VAL A 12 17.35 -3.72 -13.82
C VAL A 12 17.68 -3.19 -12.43
N LYS A 13 18.93 -3.35 -11.97
CA LYS A 13 19.35 -2.84 -10.66
C LYS A 13 19.17 -1.33 -10.55
N GLN A 14 19.60 -0.58 -11.57
CA GLN A 14 19.45 0.89 -11.58
C GLN A 14 17.98 1.30 -11.57
N PHE A 15 17.15 0.66 -12.40
CA PHE A 15 15.70 0.91 -12.43
C PHE A 15 15.07 0.68 -11.06
N ILE A 16 15.38 -0.44 -10.41
CA ILE A 16 14.89 -0.78 -9.05
C ILE A 16 15.32 0.30 -8.04
N THR A 17 16.58 0.76 -8.09
CA THR A 17 17.07 1.80 -7.18
C THR A 17 16.25 3.08 -7.25
N PHE A 18 15.88 3.54 -8.45
CA PHE A 18 15.16 4.81 -8.62
C PHE A 18 13.65 4.68 -8.45
N THR A 19 13.07 3.54 -8.82
CA THR A 19 11.60 3.32 -8.81
C THR A 19 11.09 2.61 -7.57
N GLN A 20 11.99 1.97 -6.80
CA GLN A 20 11.67 1.12 -5.65
C GLN A 20 10.70 -0.03 -5.97
N THR A 21 10.62 -0.43 -7.24
CA THR A 21 9.81 -1.58 -7.66
C THR A 21 10.56 -2.90 -7.47
N GLY A 22 9.84 -4.01 -7.59
CA GLY A 22 10.47 -5.33 -7.66
C GLY A 22 11.10 -5.63 -9.02
N GLU A 23 11.80 -6.77 -9.07
CA GLU A 23 12.50 -7.23 -10.27
C GLU A 23 11.55 -7.54 -11.43
N LYS A 24 10.33 -8.02 -11.15
CA LYS A 24 9.35 -8.35 -12.19
C LYS A 24 8.88 -7.10 -12.93
N THR A 25 8.53 -6.04 -12.20
CA THR A 25 8.15 -4.75 -12.79
C THR A 25 9.31 -4.14 -13.57
N ALA A 26 10.51 -4.13 -12.98
CA ALA A 26 11.70 -3.59 -13.64
C ALA A 26 12.01 -4.29 -14.97
N ILE A 27 12.02 -5.63 -14.98
CA ILE A 27 12.24 -6.42 -16.21
C ILE A 27 11.13 -6.13 -17.22
N TYR A 28 9.86 -6.13 -16.79
CA TYR A 28 8.74 -5.90 -17.70
C TYR A 28 8.83 -4.51 -18.33
N CYS A 29 8.97 -3.45 -17.53
CA CYS A 29 9.06 -2.08 -18.02
C CYS A 29 10.25 -1.90 -18.97
N LEU A 30 11.45 -2.34 -18.59
CA LEU A 30 12.63 -2.26 -19.45
C LEU A 30 12.47 -3.06 -20.75
N SER A 31 11.78 -4.21 -20.71
CA SER A 31 11.55 -5.03 -21.91
C SER A 31 10.62 -4.38 -22.93
N GLN A 32 9.68 -3.54 -22.47
CA GLN A 32 8.75 -2.81 -23.36
C GLN A 32 9.39 -1.60 -24.03
N HIS A 33 10.53 -1.12 -23.49
CA HIS A 33 11.17 0.13 -23.91
C HIS A 33 12.60 -0.09 -24.45
N ASP A 34 12.83 -1.22 -25.12
CA ASP A 34 14.12 -1.60 -25.72
C ASP A 34 15.31 -1.52 -24.74
N TRP A 35 15.05 -1.73 -23.44
CA TRP A 35 16.02 -1.58 -22.38
C TRP A 35 16.66 -0.18 -22.30
N LYS A 36 15.98 0.88 -22.74
CA LYS A 36 16.40 2.27 -22.51
C LYS A 36 15.95 2.70 -21.12
N LEU A 37 16.91 2.87 -20.22
CA LEU A 37 16.63 3.06 -18.80
C LEU A 37 15.87 4.37 -18.53
N ASP A 38 16.35 5.46 -19.12
CA ASP A 38 15.74 6.78 -19.13
C ASP A 38 14.28 6.74 -19.59
N VAL A 39 14.03 6.19 -20.78
CA VAL A 39 12.68 6.11 -21.35
C VAL A 39 11.76 5.23 -20.49
N ALA A 40 12.26 4.08 -20.03
CA ALA A 40 11.47 3.18 -19.20
C ALA A 40 11.10 3.83 -17.87
N SER A 41 12.04 4.52 -17.21
CA SER A 41 11.81 5.20 -15.95
C SER A 41 10.78 6.33 -16.09
N ASP A 42 10.90 7.18 -17.12
CA ASP A 42 9.94 8.26 -17.36
C ASP A 42 8.53 7.72 -17.59
N ASN A 43 8.38 6.68 -18.42
CA ASN A 43 7.08 6.06 -18.67
C ASN A 43 6.49 5.40 -17.43
N TYR A 44 7.33 4.77 -16.60
CA TYR A 44 6.91 4.20 -15.33
C TYR A 44 6.37 5.27 -14.38
N PHE A 45 7.08 6.39 -14.21
CA PHE A 45 6.64 7.45 -13.30
C PHE A 45 5.37 8.15 -13.78
N GLN A 46 5.14 8.22 -15.10
CA GLN A 46 3.90 8.75 -15.65
C GLN A 46 2.71 7.79 -15.48
N ASN A 47 2.94 6.47 -15.61
CA ASN A 47 1.86 5.48 -15.63
C ASN A 47 2.24 4.19 -14.87
N PRO A 48 2.46 4.24 -13.54
CA PRO A 48 3.00 3.12 -12.78
C PRO A 48 2.10 1.87 -12.83
N ASP A 49 0.79 2.05 -12.87
CA ASP A 49 -0.21 0.96 -12.87
C ASP A 49 -0.11 0.04 -14.09
N ILE A 50 0.31 0.57 -15.25
CA ILE A 50 0.45 -0.20 -16.49
C ILE A 50 1.58 -1.23 -16.36
N TYR A 51 2.64 -0.84 -15.66
CA TYR A 51 3.90 -1.58 -15.59
C TYR A 51 4.04 -2.43 -14.33
N TYR A 52 3.26 -2.17 -13.28
CA TYR A 52 3.35 -2.92 -12.04
C TYR A 52 3.01 -4.41 -12.27
N ARG A 53 3.94 -5.29 -11.88
CA ARG A 53 3.89 -6.75 -12.06
C ARG A 53 4.21 -7.51 -10.77
N GLU A 54 4.50 -6.83 -9.68
CA GLU A 54 4.52 -7.48 -8.38
C GLU A 54 3.11 -7.97 -8.03
N GLN A 55 3.04 -9.13 -7.40
CA GLN A 55 1.79 -9.60 -6.82
C GLN A 55 1.53 -8.77 -5.56
N LYS A 56 0.39 -8.09 -5.51
CA LYS A 56 -0.08 -7.52 -4.25
C LYS A 56 -0.23 -8.66 -3.24
N PRO A 57 0.16 -8.45 -1.97
CA PRO A 57 -0.11 -9.41 -0.92
C PRO A 57 -1.57 -9.85 -0.96
N SER A 58 -1.81 -11.16 -0.89
CA SER A 58 -3.17 -11.64 -0.73
C SER A 58 -3.63 -11.32 0.68
N ILE A 59 -4.57 -10.38 0.82
CA ILE A 59 -5.16 -10.07 2.10
C ILE A 59 -6.15 -11.17 2.50
N ASP A 60 -5.91 -11.74 3.67
CA ASP A 60 -6.87 -12.65 4.31
C ASP A 60 -8.04 -11.82 4.86
N ARG A 61 -9.12 -11.75 4.07
CA ARG A 61 -10.33 -11.01 4.42
C ARG A 61 -10.86 -11.42 5.79
N LYS A 62 -10.79 -12.71 6.16
CA LYS A 62 -11.33 -13.17 7.45
C LYS A 62 -10.54 -12.61 8.62
N LYS A 63 -9.21 -12.52 8.49
CA LYS A 63 -8.37 -11.87 9.53
C LYS A 63 -8.65 -10.39 9.62
N LEU A 64 -8.85 -9.71 8.48
CA LEU A 64 -9.17 -8.29 8.46
C LEU A 64 -10.53 -8.00 9.11
N GLU A 65 -11.55 -8.83 8.83
CA GLU A 65 -12.85 -8.73 9.51
C GLU A 65 -12.73 -8.93 11.03
N ASN A 66 -11.97 -9.94 11.46
CA ASN A 66 -11.74 -10.17 12.89
C ASN A 66 -11.02 -9.01 13.56
N LEU A 67 -10.10 -8.36 12.85
CA LEU A 67 -9.42 -7.17 13.33
C LEU A 67 -10.39 -5.99 13.45
N TYR A 68 -11.27 -5.78 12.48
CA TYR A 68 -12.31 -4.76 12.57
C TYR A 68 -13.22 -4.98 13.79
N ILE A 69 -13.64 -6.23 14.03
CA ILE A 69 -14.46 -6.60 15.20
C ILE A 69 -13.78 -6.26 16.53
N ARG A 70 -12.44 -6.28 16.60
CA ARG A 70 -11.68 -5.91 17.82
C ARG A 70 -11.85 -4.44 18.21
N TYR A 71 -12.10 -3.56 17.24
CA TYR A 71 -12.13 -2.11 17.42
C TYR A 71 -13.52 -1.49 17.22
N ARG A 72 -14.45 -2.18 16.55
CA ARG A 72 -15.80 -1.65 16.32
C ARG A 72 -16.51 -1.32 17.62
N ASP A 73 -17.41 -0.35 17.55
CA ASP A 73 -18.32 -0.01 18.63
C ASP A 73 -19.30 -1.19 18.87
N PRO A 74 -19.51 -1.66 20.11
CA PRO A 74 -20.45 -2.73 20.40
C PRO A 74 -21.90 -2.41 20.00
N HIS A 75 -22.29 -1.13 20.11
CA HIS A 75 -23.62 -0.62 19.84
C HIS A 75 -23.81 -0.15 18.38
N GLU A 76 -22.73 0.25 17.71
CA GLU A 76 -22.72 0.67 16.29
C GLU A 76 -21.79 -0.21 15.44
N PRO A 77 -22.27 -1.37 14.91
CA PRO A 77 -21.41 -2.35 14.26
C PRO A 77 -20.65 -1.88 13.02
N ASP A 78 -21.14 -0.84 12.35
CA ASP A 78 -20.53 -0.28 11.15
C ASP A 78 -19.57 0.89 11.44
N LYS A 79 -19.23 1.09 12.72
CA LYS A 79 -18.37 2.18 13.19
C LYS A 79 -17.32 1.70 14.18
N ILE A 80 -16.13 2.27 14.08
CA ILE A 80 -15.12 2.33 15.13
C ILE A 80 -15.27 3.71 15.77
N SER A 81 -15.79 3.77 16.99
CA SER A 81 -15.96 5.01 17.75
C SER A 81 -14.63 5.47 18.36
N VAL A 82 -14.64 6.59 19.10
CA VAL A 82 -13.44 7.17 19.71
C VAL A 82 -12.69 6.14 20.56
N ASP A 83 -13.39 5.33 21.36
CA ASP A 83 -12.78 4.28 22.19
C ASP A 83 -12.08 3.22 21.35
N GLY A 84 -12.70 2.84 20.22
CA GLY A 84 -12.12 1.92 19.26
C GLY A 84 -10.87 2.48 18.58
N VAL A 85 -10.90 3.76 18.20
CA VAL A 85 -9.76 4.46 17.61
C VAL A 85 -8.61 4.53 18.61
N MET A 86 -8.87 4.90 19.87
CA MET A 86 -7.84 4.96 20.92
C MET A 86 -7.16 3.61 21.13
N LYS A 87 -7.95 2.53 21.22
CA LYS A 87 -7.42 1.16 21.33
C LYS A 87 -6.58 0.76 20.10
N PHE A 88 -7.01 1.14 18.91
CA PHE A 88 -6.24 0.91 17.68
C PHE A 88 -4.91 1.66 17.69
N LEU A 89 -4.88 2.90 18.16
CA LEU A 89 -3.65 3.68 18.29
C LEU A 89 -2.71 3.12 19.37
N ASP A 90 -3.25 2.64 20.49
CA ASP A 90 -2.49 1.97 21.54
C ASP A 90 -1.81 0.70 21.00
N ASP A 91 -2.54 -0.13 20.25
CA ASP A 91 -1.99 -1.33 19.60
C ASP A 91 -0.89 -1.00 18.56
N LEU A 92 -0.90 0.20 17.99
CA LEU A 92 0.15 0.74 17.12
C LEU A 92 1.25 1.51 17.86
N ASN A 93 1.12 1.68 19.18
CA ASN A 93 2.00 2.49 20.01
C ASN A 93 2.14 3.94 19.50
N LEU A 94 1.02 4.54 19.10
CA LEU A 94 0.92 5.91 18.60
C LEU A 94 0.18 6.81 19.58
N ALA A 95 0.76 7.97 19.88
CA ALA A 95 0.05 9.02 20.61
C ALA A 95 -1.08 9.62 19.73
N PRO A 96 -2.27 9.93 20.29
CA PRO A 96 -3.40 10.46 19.53
C PRO A 96 -3.13 11.79 18.80
N ASP A 97 -2.19 12.58 19.32
CA ASP A 97 -1.76 13.87 18.75
C ASP A 97 -0.61 13.73 17.74
N SER A 98 -0.14 12.51 17.47
CA SER A 98 0.92 12.26 16.50
C SER A 98 0.46 12.55 15.08
N ARG A 99 1.33 13.20 14.29
CA ARG A 99 1.12 13.41 12.85
C ARG A 99 0.85 12.09 12.11
N LEU A 100 1.41 10.98 12.57
CA LEU A 100 1.18 9.67 11.97
C LEU A 100 -0.30 9.26 12.03
N VAL A 101 -1.03 9.64 13.08
CA VAL A 101 -2.47 9.39 13.20
C VAL A 101 -3.25 10.09 12.09
N LEU A 102 -2.91 11.36 11.83
CA LEU A 102 -3.53 12.12 10.76
C LEU A 102 -3.22 11.52 9.37
N LEU A 103 -1.99 11.06 9.17
CA LEU A 103 -1.61 10.37 7.92
C LEU A 103 -2.38 9.05 7.75
N THR A 104 -2.59 8.29 8.83
CA THR A 104 -3.41 7.07 8.80
C THR A 104 -4.86 7.40 8.44
N ALA A 105 -5.47 8.39 9.07
CA ALA A 105 -6.83 8.82 8.74
C ALA A 105 -6.96 9.27 7.27
N TRP A 106 -5.98 10.02 6.77
CA TRP A 106 -5.91 10.41 5.35
C TRP A 106 -5.79 9.19 4.42
N LYS A 107 -4.93 8.21 4.76
CA LYS A 107 -4.80 6.98 3.98
C LYS A 107 -6.08 6.15 3.96
N PHE A 108 -6.84 6.16 5.05
CA PHE A 108 -8.11 5.46 5.17
C PHE A 108 -9.26 6.24 4.51
N LYS A 109 -8.98 7.45 4.00
CA LYS A 109 -9.96 8.37 3.41
C LYS A 109 -11.10 8.69 4.38
N ALA A 110 -10.77 8.80 5.67
CA ALA A 110 -11.75 9.03 6.72
C ALA A 110 -12.48 10.36 6.53
N ALA A 111 -13.81 10.31 6.52
CA ALA A 111 -14.67 11.47 6.33
C ALA A 111 -14.78 12.34 7.59
N THR A 112 -14.73 11.71 8.76
CA THR A 112 -14.95 12.35 10.06
C THR A 112 -13.80 12.04 11.02
N GLN A 113 -13.43 13.02 11.86
CA GLN A 113 -12.42 12.82 12.90
C GLN A 113 -12.94 11.91 14.03
N CYS A 114 -12.01 11.26 14.74
CA CYS A 114 -12.28 10.43 15.92
C CYS A 114 -13.15 9.19 15.67
N GLU A 115 -13.41 8.84 14.42
CA GLU A 115 -14.14 7.63 14.06
C GLU A 115 -13.65 7.08 12.71
N PHE A 116 -13.90 5.80 12.50
CA PHE A 116 -13.82 5.18 11.17
C PHE A 116 -15.09 4.38 10.94
N SER A 117 -15.69 4.51 9.76
CA SER A 117 -16.66 3.53 9.28
C SER A 117 -15.97 2.20 8.99
N ARG A 118 -16.77 1.14 8.92
CA ARG A 118 -16.31 -0.17 8.47
C ARG A 118 -15.63 -0.12 7.11
N GLU A 119 -16.22 0.61 6.18
CA GLU A 119 -15.69 0.71 4.81
C GLU A 119 -14.33 1.38 4.78
N GLU A 120 -14.16 2.51 5.47
CA GLU A 120 -12.88 3.23 5.56
C GLU A 120 -11.78 2.36 6.18
N PHE A 121 -12.09 1.65 7.26
CA PHE A 121 -11.11 0.76 7.91
C PHE A 121 -10.70 -0.41 7.01
N ILE A 122 -11.68 -1.12 6.43
CA ILE A 122 -11.42 -2.29 5.59
C ILE A 122 -10.68 -1.89 4.31
N MET A 123 -11.08 -0.79 3.67
CA MET A 123 -10.43 -0.27 2.46
C MET A 123 -9.03 0.24 2.76
N GLY A 124 -8.85 1.04 3.82
CA GLY A 124 -7.56 1.57 4.23
C GLY A 124 -6.54 0.47 4.51
N MET A 125 -6.92 -0.54 5.29
CA MET A 125 -6.07 -1.71 5.55
C MET A 125 -5.80 -2.54 4.29
N THR A 126 -6.75 -2.56 3.35
CA THR A 126 -6.58 -3.28 2.08
C THR A 126 -5.63 -2.55 1.13
N GLU A 127 -5.64 -1.22 1.11
CA GLU A 127 -4.75 -0.42 0.27
C GLU A 127 -3.32 -0.38 0.83
N LEU A 128 -3.16 -0.48 2.17
CA LEU A 128 -1.86 -0.52 2.84
C LEU A 128 -1.22 -1.92 2.85
N GLY A 129 -1.97 -2.97 2.49
CA GLY A 129 -1.54 -4.38 2.46
C GLY A 129 -1.39 -4.94 1.07
#